data_AF-A0A661XC31-F1
#
_entry.id   AF-A0A661XC31-F1
#
_cell.length_a   1.000
_cell.length_b   1.000
_cell.length_c   1.000
_cell.angle_alpha   90.00
_cell.angle_beta   90.00
_cell.angle_gamma   90.00
#
_symmetry.space_group_name_H-M   'P 1'
#
loop_
_entity.id
_entity.type
_entity.pdbx_description
1 polymer ?
#
loop_
_entity_poly.entity_id
_entity_poly.type
_entity_poly.pdbx_seq_one_letter_code
_entity_poly.pdbx_strand_id
1 'polypeptide(L)'
;VIFKELNLDKLLLNSKVFKKIEKMKLIPVFLPQNFIERSMDVYPLEYLRFKDKYELLYGEEIFKDLNVPLENLRVESEQKLKGVFIRLTQVILEEGKSLRKVLKICFLALDDLLLGIEGVLRIKGVSIFDDEFRCIEKLEEITGFELDSFKEVLKIRSGMRRKRELKSLIYDFYEDVEKLAEFVDRMEV
;
A
#
# COMPACT_ATOMS: atom_id res chain seq x y z
N VAL A 1 -3.25 14.14 -11.66
CA VAL A 1 -3.26 15.52 -12.21
C VAL A 1 -2.96 16.47 -11.08
N ILE A 2 -1.90 17.27 -11.20
CA ILE A 2 -1.51 18.21 -10.15
C ILE A 2 -1.92 19.62 -10.57
N PHE A 3 -2.60 20.32 -9.66
CA PHE A 3 -3.05 21.70 -9.85
C PHE A 3 -2.20 22.64 -9.00
N LYS A 4 -1.91 23.84 -9.50
CA LYS A 4 -1.34 24.90 -8.62
C LYS A 4 -2.30 25.22 -7.47
N GLU A 5 -3.59 25.30 -7.79
CA GLU A 5 -4.67 25.46 -6.81
C GLU A 5 -5.89 24.64 -7.25
N LEU A 6 -6.46 23.89 -6.31
CA LEU A 6 -7.66 23.08 -6.51
C LEU A 6 -8.76 23.53 -5.53
N ASN A 7 -9.98 23.71 -6.04
CA ASN A 7 -11.16 24.04 -5.25
C ASN A 7 -12.38 23.26 -5.77
N LEU A 8 -13.50 23.33 -5.04
CA LEU A 8 -14.71 22.59 -5.37
C LEU A 8 -15.25 22.94 -6.77
N ASP A 9 -15.23 24.21 -7.16
CA ASP A 9 -15.74 24.64 -8.46
C ASP A 9 -14.93 24.03 -9.62
N LYS A 10 -13.59 24.01 -9.50
CA LYS A 10 -12.71 23.34 -10.46
C LYS A 10 -12.98 21.84 -10.51
N LEU A 11 -13.26 21.18 -9.37
CA LEU A 11 -13.64 19.77 -9.34
C LEU A 11 -14.98 19.52 -10.06
N LEU A 12 -16.01 20.32 -9.76
CA LEU A 12 -17.32 20.20 -10.39
C LEU A 12 -17.26 20.43 -11.90
N LEU A 13 -16.48 21.41 -12.35
CA LEU A 13 -16.26 21.68 -13.77
C LEU A 13 -15.65 20.46 -14.48
N ASN A 14 -14.65 19.82 -13.86
CA ASN A 14 -13.93 18.67 -14.43
C ASN A 14 -14.66 17.33 -14.24
N SER A 15 -15.67 17.24 -13.36
CA SER A 15 -16.47 16.02 -13.15
C SER A 15 -17.14 15.50 -14.42
N LYS A 16 -17.50 16.39 -15.35
CA LYS A 16 -18.09 16.02 -16.65
C LYS A 16 -17.08 15.36 -17.58
N VAL A 17 -15.81 15.76 -17.48
CA VAL A 17 -14.69 15.14 -18.23
C VAL A 17 -14.42 13.74 -17.67
N PHE A 18 -14.49 13.58 -16.35
CA PHE A 18 -14.32 12.28 -15.69
C PHE A 18 -15.30 11.22 -16.21
N LYS A 19 -16.60 11.54 -16.34
CA LYS A 19 -17.59 10.59 -16.88
C LYS A 19 -17.25 10.04 -18.27
N LYS A 20 -16.44 10.76 -19.05
CA LYS A 20 -15.96 10.29 -20.35
C LYS A 20 -14.75 9.36 -20.22
N ILE A 21 -13.89 9.60 -19.23
CA ILE A 21 -12.64 8.85 -18.97
C ILE A 21 -12.90 7.60 -18.12
N GLU A 22 -13.96 7.56 -17.31
CA GLU A 22 -14.35 6.41 -16.48
C GLU A 22 -14.44 5.10 -17.29
N LYS A 23 -14.86 5.17 -18.56
CA LYS A 23 -14.90 4.03 -19.49
C LYS A 23 -13.53 3.40 -19.76
N MET A 24 -12.44 4.12 -19.50
CA MET A 24 -11.06 3.66 -19.65
C MET A 24 -10.53 2.97 -18.38
N LYS A 25 -11.36 2.78 -17.34
CA LYS A 25 -10.97 2.20 -16.03
C LYS A 25 -9.81 2.94 -15.35
N LEU A 26 -9.61 4.21 -15.69
CA LEU A 26 -8.67 5.08 -15.02
C LEU A 26 -9.38 5.79 -13.87
N ILE A 27 -8.77 5.78 -12.68
CA ILE A 27 -9.23 6.54 -11.51
C ILE A 27 -8.28 7.72 -11.34
N PRO A 28 -8.54 8.88 -11.99
CA PRO A 28 -7.70 10.04 -11.84
C PRO A 28 -7.71 10.59 -10.42
N VAL A 29 -6.53 10.86 -9.90
CA VAL A 29 -6.30 11.59 -8.65
C VAL A 29 -5.98 13.04 -8.98
N PHE A 30 -6.71 13.97 -8.36
CA PHE A 30 -6.52 15.41 -8.51
C PHE A 30 -6.01 15.95 -7.17
N LEU A 31 -4.81 16.52 -7.16
CA LEU A 31 -4.20 17.08 -5.95
C LEU A 31 -3.66 18.47 -6.24
N PRO A 32 -3.77 19.43 -5.29
CA PRO A 32 -3.05 20.67 -5.43
C PRO A 32 -1.58 20.48 -5.00
N GLN A 33 -0.66 21.19 -5.65
CA GLN A 33 0.78 21.06 -5.43
C GLN A 33 1.16 21.36 -3.98
N ASN A 34 0.60 22.44 -3.41
CA ASN A 34 0.85 22.81 -2.02
C ASN A 34 0.36 21.78 -1.00
N PHE A 35 -0.59 20.91 -1.36
CA PHE A 35 -1.02 19.82 -0.49
C PHE A 35 0.05 18.74 -0.46
N ILE A 36 0.58 18.33 -1.62
CA ILE A 36 1.66 17.34 -1.71
C ILE A 36 2.85 17.78 -0.86
N GLU A 37 3.33 19.02 -1.05
CA GLU A 37 4.47 19.57 -0.31
C GLU A 37 4.26 19.56 1.20
N ARG A 38 3.02 19.83 1.65
CA ARG A 38 2.66 19.90 3.07
C ARG A 38 2.25 18.57 3.69
N SER A 39 2.19 17.50 2.92
CA SER A 39 1.84 16.16 3.40
C SER A 39 2.90 15.11 3.07
N MET A 40 4.12 15.55 2.72
CA MET A 40 5.29 14.67 2.50
C MET A 40 5.70 13.88 3.76
N ASP A 41 5.30 14.34 4.93
CA ASP A 41 5.46 13.68 6.22
C ASP A 41 4.37 12.64 6.51
N VAL A 42 3.18 12.80 5.92
CA VAL A 42 2.00 11.94 6.16
C VAL A 42 1.83 10.86 5.09
N TYR A 43 2.14 11.16 3.83
CA TYR A 43 1.99 10.23 2.68
C TYR A 43 3.29 10.03 1.87
N PRO A 44 4.48 9.93 2.50
CA PRO A 44 5.72 9.81 1.75
C PRO A 44 5.77 8.60 0.81
N LEU A 45 5.24 7.45 1.18
CA LEU A 45 5.29 6.22 0.39
C LEU A 45 4.43 6.32 -0.86
N GLU A 46 3.25 6.94 -0.79
CA GLU A 46 2.45 7.20 -2.00
C GLU A 46 3.19 8.11 -2.98
N TYR A 47 3.83 9.17 -2.48
CA TYR A 47 4.56 10.09 -3.34
C TYR A 47 5.83 9.47 -3.92
N LEU A 48 6.53 8.62 -3.17
CA LEU A 48 7.63 7.83 -3.71
C LEU A 48 7.16 6.81 -4.74
N ARG A 49 6.01 6.15 -4.55
CA ARG A 49 5.42 5.31 -5.62
C ARG A 49 5.07 6.11 -6.85
N PHE A 50 4.55 7.33 -6.70
CA PHE A 50 4.36 8.22 -7.85
C PHE A 50 5.69 8.48 -8.53
N LYS A 51 6.74 8.87 -7.80
CA LYS A 51 8.09 9.09 -8.35
C LYS A 51 8.63 7.89 -9.12
N ASP A 52 8.39 6.67 -8.63
CA ASP A 52 8.97 5.48 -9.25
C ASP A 52 8.17 4.94 -10.44
N LYS A 53 6.88 5.29 -10.56
CA LYS A 53 5.97 4.72 -11.57
C LYS A 53 5.27 5.76 -12.45
N TYR A 54 5.61 7.05 -12.35
CA TYR A 54 4.95 8.08 -13.15
C TYR A 54 5.49 8.15 -14.58
N GLU A 55 4.60 8.51 -15.49
CA GLU A 55 4.93 9.03 -16.81
C GLU A 55 4.43 10.48 -16.89
N LEU A 56 5.33 11.42 -17.14
CA LEU A 56 4.94 12.82 -17.31
C LEU A 56 4.33 13.01 -18.71
N LEU A 57 3.00 13.15 -18.75
CA LEU A 57 2.30 13.43 -20.00
C LEU A 57 2.42 14.89 -20.43
N TYR A 58 2.40 15.82 -19.48
CA TYR A 58 2.49 17.28 -19.71
C TYR A 58 2.73 18.02 -18.39
N GLY A 59 3.50 19.11 -18.43
CA GLY A 59 3.71 20.01 -17.29
C GLY A 59 5.10 19.87 -16.64
N GLU A 60 5.15 20.06 -15.32
CA GLU A 60 6.39 20.10 -14.53
C GLU A 60 6.66 18.74 -13.83
N GLU A 61 7.93 18.40 -13.65
CA GLU A 61 8.38 17.17 -12.95
C GLU A 61 8.34 17.33 -11.42
N ILE A 62 7.15 17.38 -10.82
CA ILE A 62 6.95 17.68 -9.40
C ILE A 62 7.56 16.62 -8.46
N PHE A 63 7.62 15.35 -8.87
CA PHE A 63 8.05 14.25 -8.02
C PHE A 63 9.55 13.89 -8.12
N LYS A 64 10.30 14.53 -9.02
CA LYS A 64 11.69 14.15 -9.32
C LYS A 64 12.64 14.35 -8.13
N ASP A 65 12.51 15.48 -7.46
CA ASP A 65 13.41 15.89 -6.38
C ASP A 65 12.80 15.67 -4.99
N LEU A 66 11.87 14.71 -4.85
CA LEU A 66 11.35 14.33 -3.55
C LEU A 66 12.47 13.78 -2.67
N ASN A 67 12.67 14.45 -1.53
CA ASN A 67 13.52 13.99 -0.45
C ASN A 67 12.64 13.72 0.78
N VAL A 68 12.66 12.49 1.26
CA VAL A 68 11.83 12.04 2.37
C VAL A 68 12.73 11.55 3.52
N PRO A 69 12.58 12.08 4.74
CA PRO A 69 13.26 11.56 5.92
C PRO A 69 12.89 10.10 6.20
N LEU A 70 13.86 9.27 6.61
CA LEU A 70 13.62 7.85 6.90
C LEU A 70 12.63 7.66 8.06
N GLU A 71 12.58 8.61 8.99
CA GLU A 71 11.63 8.67 10.10
C GLU A 71 10.19 8.70 9.62
N ASN A 72 9.91 9.49 8.58
CA ASN A 72 8.57 9.58 8.00
C ASN A 72 8.20 8.29 7.26
N LEU A 73 9.17 7.66 6.57
CA LEU A 73 8.95 6.34 5.96
C LEU A 73 8.63 5.28 7.01
N ARG A 74 9.34 5.28 8.14
CA ARG A 74 9.11 4.35 9.24
C ARG A 74 7.72 4.53 9.83
N VAL A 75 7.34 5.77 10.13
CA VAL A 75 6.02 6.12 10.69
C VAL A 75 4.89 5.70 9.75
N GLU A 76 4.98 6.02 8.46
CA GLU A 76 3.91 5.64 7.53
C GLU A 76 3.85 4.12 7.32
N SER A 77 5.01 3.45 7.21
CA SER A 77 5.06 1.98 7.12
C SER A 77 4.37 1.33 8.32
N GLU A 78 4.66 1.82 9.52
CA GLU A 78 4.03 1.37 10.76
C GLU A 78 2.51 1.61 10.73
N GLN A 79 2.08 2.81 10.31
CA GLN A 79 0.68 3.18 10.22
C GLN A 79 -0.09 2.27 9.25
N LYS A 80 0.49 1.94 8.09
CA LYS A 80 -0.12 1.03 7.11
C LYS A 80 -0.31 -0.37 7.70
N LEU A 81 0.75 -0.92 8.30
CA LEU A 81 0.74 -2.28 8.85
C LEU A 81 -0.22 -2.40 10.05
N LYS A 82 -0.16 -1.45 11.00
CA LYS A 82 -1.08 -1.41 12.15
C LYS A 82 -2.52 -1.15 11.71
N GLY A 83 -2.73 -0.32 10.68
CA GLY A 83 -4.05 -0.07 10.09
C GLY A 83 -4.67 -1.33 9.49
N VAL A 84 -3.86 -2.12 8.76
CA VAL A 84 -4.28 -3.44 8.24
C VAL A 84 -4.64 -4.38 9.38
N PHE A 85 -3.81 -4.47 10.42
CA PHE A 85 -4.08 -5.30 11.59
C PHE A 85 -5.45 -4.97 12.22
N ILE A 86 -5.67 -3.69 12.56
CA ILE A 86 -6.94 -3.21 13.14
C ILE A 86 -8.13 -3.58 12.24
N ARG A 87 -8.00 -3.36 10.93
CA ARG A 87 -9.07 -3.65 9.97
C ARG A 87 -9.36 -5.15 9.87
N LEU A 88 -8.34 -5.99 9.90
CA LEU A 88 -8.51 -7.45 9.91
C LEU A 88 -9.23 -7.90 11.18
N THR A 89 -8.84 -7.39 12.35
CA THR A 89 -9.51 -7.71 13.62
C THR A 89 -10.99 -7.36 13.57
N GLN A 90 -11.34 -6.16 13.11
CA GLN A 90 -12.75 -5.72 12.98
C GLN A 90 -13.55 -6.65 12.06
N VAL A 91 -13.01 -6.96 10.88
CA VAL A 91 -13.69 -7.82 9.90
C VAL A 91 -13.84 -9.24 10.41
N ILE A 92 -12.85 -9.78 11.10
CA ILE A 92 -12.93 -11.13 11.68
C ILE A 92 -14.05 -11.18 12.73
N LEU A 93 -14.23 -10.12 13.53
CA LEU A 93 -15.34 -10.02 14.48
C LEU A 93 -16.71 -9.94 13.79
N GLU A 94 -16.83 -9.12 12.73
CA GLU A 94 -18.07 -8.93 11.98
C GLU A 94 -18.47 -10.15 11.14
N GLU A 95 -17.50 -10.76 10.46
CA GLU A 95 -17.70 -11.70 9.37
C GLU A 95 -17.02 -13.05 9.60
N GLY A 96 -16.52 -13.34 10.81
CA GLY A 96 -15.77 -14.57 11.15
C GLY A 96 -16.52 -15.87 10.89
N LYS A 97 -17.86 -15.83 10.77
CA LYS A 97 -18.68 -16.97 10.34
C LYS A 97 -18.52 -17.31 8.85
N SER A 98 -18.03 -16.36 8.05
CA SER A 98 -17.78 -16.50 6.61
C SER A 98 -16.32 -16.22 6.29
N LEU A 99 -15.48 -17.26 6.43
CA LEU A 99 -14.05 -17.18 6.10
C LEU A 99 -13.78 -16.70 4.66
N ARG A 100 -14.71 -16.92 3.73
CA ARG A 100 -14.61 -16.38 2.36
C ARG A 100 -14.66 -14.85 2.32
N LYS A 101 -15.45 -14.21 3.19
CA LYS A 101 -15.50 -12.75 3.30
C LYS A 101 -14.23 -12.22 3.95
N VAL A 102 -13.74 -12.89 5.00
CA VAL A 102 -12.46 -12.54 5.64
C VAL A 102 -11.31 -12.61 4.62
N LEU A 103 -11.25 -13.66 3.81
CA LEU A 103 -10.23 -13.79 2.75
C LEU A 103 -10.28 -12.63 1.74
N LYS A 104 -11.46 -12.13 1.38
CA LYS A 104 -11.57 -10.97 0.50
C LYS A 104 -10.93 -9.73 1.12
N ILE A 105 -11.01 -9.57 2.44
CA ILE A 105 -10.35 -8.48 3.14
C ILE A 105 -8.84 -8.69 3.18
N CYS A 106 -8.34 -9.91 3.34
CA CYS A 106 -6.91 -10.20 3.17
C CYS A 106 -6.41 -9.75 1.78
N PHE A 107 -7.21 -9.91 0.72
CA PHE A 107 -6.84 -9.42 -0.62
C PHE A 107 -6.74 -7.89 -0.71
N LEU A 108 -7.64 -7.18 -0.05
CA LEU A 108 -7.64 -5.72 -0.02
C LEU A 108 -6.50 -5.18 0.86
N ALA A 109 -6.19 -5.88 1.95
CA ALA A 109 -5.09 -5.57 2.85
C ALA A 109 -3.72 -5.64 2.18
N LEU A 110 -3.55 -6.50 1.16
CA LEU A 110 -2.27 -6.67 0.48
C LEU A 110 -1.71 -5.37 -0.09
N ASP A 111 -2.54 -4.44 -0.57
CA ASP A 111 -2.04 -3.20 -1.18
C ASP A 111 -1.38 -2.29 -0.13
N ASP A 112 -2.00 -2.13 1.04
CA ASP A 112 -1.42 -1.37 2.16
C ASP A 112 -0.23 -2.11 2.79
N LEU A 113 -0.29 -3.45 2.89
CA LEU A 113 0.84 -4.26 3.35
C LEU A 113 2.05 -4.07 2.43
N LEU A 114 1.88 -4.25 1.12
CA LEU A 114 2.97 -4.10 0.15
C LEU A 114 3.56 -2.70 0.16
N LEU A 115 2.73 -1.65 0.32
CA LEU A 115 3.23 -0.29 0.46
C LEU A 115 4.08 -0.12 1.74
N GLY A 116 3.63 -0.64 2.88
CA GLY A 116 4.41 -0.65 4.11
C GLY A 116 5.71 -1.45 3.98
N ILE A 117 5.68 -2.60 3.28
CA ILE A 117 6.86 -3.41 2.98
C ILE A 117 7.85 -2.62 2.12
N GLU A 118 7.38 -1.94 1.05
CA GLU A 118 8.23 -1.07 0.24
C GLU A 118 8.93 0.00 1.10
N GLY A 119 8.24 0.56 2.10
CA GLY A 119 8.84 1.50 3.05
C GLY A 119 9.97 0.88 3.87
N VAL A 120 9.77 -0.33 4.39
CA VAL A 120 10.83 -1.10 5.08
C VAL A 120 12.03 -1.35 4.17
N LEU A 121 11.78 -1.75 2.92
CA LEU A 121 12.84 -1.99 1.93
C LEU A 121 13.66 -0.72 1.67
N ARG A 122 12.99 0.43 1.49
CA ARG A 122 13.64 1.73 1.27
C ARG A 122 14.49 2.16 2.45
N ILE A 123 13.99 2.00 3.67
CA ILE A 123 14.73 2.28 4.91
C ILE A 123 16.01 1.45 4.96
N LYS A 124 15.98 0.21 4.46
CA LYS A 124 17.14 -0.67 4.37
C LYS A 124 18.01 -0.45 3.13
N GLY A 125 17.76 0.60 2.35
CA GLY A 125 18.53 0.94 1.15
C GLY A 125 18.34 -0.05 -0.02
N VAL A 126 17.23 -0.79 -0.02
CA VAL A 126 16.90 -1.78 -1.04
C VAL A 126 16.05 -1.13 -2.13
N SER A 127 16.39 -1.41 -3.40
CA SER A 127 15.58 -1.01 -4.55
C SER A 127 14.21 -1.69 -4.53
N ILE A 128 13.15 -0.96 -4.87
CA ILE A 128 11.81 -1.53 -4.98
C ILE A 128 11.67 -2.43 -6.22
N PHE A 129 10.68 -3.32 -6.20
CA PHE A 129 10.40 -4.25 -7.29
C PHE A 129 8.97 -4.03 -7.80
N ASP A 130 8.76 -4.26 -9.09
CA ASP A 130 7.40 -4.33 -9.66
C ASP A 130 6.70 -5.66 -9.34
N ASP A 131 7.48 -6.69 -9.00
CA ASP A 131 6.98 -8.01 -8.62
C ASP A 131 6.72 -8.07 -7.11
N GLU A 132 5.45 -8.20 -6.75
CA GLU A 132 4.97 -8.29 -5.37
C GLU A 132 5.59 -9.49 -4.62
N PHE A 133 5.89 -10.60 -5.30
CA PHE A 133 6.55 -11.75 -4.68
C PHE A 133 7.99 -11.41 -4.26
N ARG A 134 8.73 -10.71 -5.13
CA ARG A 134 10.10 -10.29 -4.83
C ARG A 134 10.16 -9.31 -3.67
N CYS A 135 9.16 -8.43 -3.53
CA CYS A 135 9.06 -7.56 -2.36
C CYS A 135 8.96 -8.37 -1.06
N ILE A 136 8.15 -9.42 -1.04
CA ILE A 136 8.01 -10.30 0.14
C ILE A 136 9.29 -11.11 0.36
N GLU A 137 9.85 -11.75 -0.66
CA GLU A 137 11.09 -12.53 -0.54
C GLU A 137 12.23 -11.67 0.04
N LYS A 138 12.35 -10.42 -0.42
CA LYS A 138 13.38 -9.52 0.08
C LYS A 138 13.14 -9.07 1.53
N LEU A 139 11.87 -8.91 1.92
CA LEU A 139 11.50 -8.67 3.31
C LEU A 139 11.82 -9.88 4.20
N GLU A 140 11.56 -11.11 3.73
CA GLU A 140 11.92 -12.35 4.44
C GLU A 140 13.43 -12.39 4.70
N GLU A 141 14.27 -12.01 3.73
CA GLU A 141 15.73 -11.91 3.91
C GLU A 141 16.15 -10.88 4.98
N ILE A 142 15.44 -9.74 5.07
CA ILE A 142 15.76 -8.66 6.03
C ILE A 142 15.31 -9.01 7.44
N THR A 143 14.14 -9.64 7.56
CA THR A 143 13.47 -9.89 8.84
C THR A 143 13.78 -11.27 9.42
N GLY A 144 14.18 -12.22 8.56
CA GLY A 144 14.28 -13.65 8.89
C GLY A 144 12.91 -14.32 9.08
N PHE A 145 11.81 -13.68 8.66
CA PHE A 145 10.46 -14.23 8.79
C PHE A 145 10.13 -15.14 7.61
N GLU A 146 9.27 -16.14 7.85
CA GLU A 146 8.64 -16.94 6.80
C GLU A 146 7.21 -16.41 6.58
N LEU A 147 6.98 -15.68 5.49
CA LEU A 147 5.73 -14.99 5.15
C LEU A 147 4.97 -15.75 4.05
N ASP A 148 4.88 -17.06 4.21
CA ASP A 148 4.19 -17.94 3.27
C ASP A 148 2.71 -17.61 3.11
N SER A 149 2.07 -17.13 4.18
CA SER A 149 0.67 -16.74 4.16
C SER A 149 0.43 -15.58 3.18
N PHE A 150 1.32 -14.58 3.15
CA PHE A 150 1.24 -13.43 2.24
C PHE A 150 1.40 -13.90 0.79
N LYS A 151 2.40 -14.74 0.53
CA LYS A 151 2.64 -15.33 -0.80
C LYS A 151 1.46 -16.18 -1.26
N GLU A 152 0.82 -16.94 -0.38
CA GLU A 152 -0.36 -17.74 -0.76
C GLU A 152 -1.60 -16.87 -1.00
N VAL A 153 -1.86 -15.86 -0.16
CA VAL A 153 -2.96 -14.89 -0.38
C VAL A 153 -2.78 -14.15 -1.70
N LEU A 154 -1.55 -13.72 -2.05
CA LEU A 154 -1.23 -13.14 -3.35
C LEU A 154 -1.57 -14.08 -4.51
N LYS A 155 -1.12 -15.34 -4.46
CA LYS A 155 -1.44 -16.34 -5.49
C LYS A 155 -2.94 -16.50 -5.69
N ILE A 156 -3.71 -16.56 -4.62
CA ILE A 156 -5.17 -16.71 -4.69
C ILE A 156 -5.80 -15.43 -5.27
N ARG A 157 -5.33 -14.24 -4.88
CA ARG A 157 -5.77 -12.95 -5.44
C ARG A 157 -5.57 -12.91 -6.97
N SER A 158 -4.47 -13.49 -7.46
CA SER A 158 -4.17 -13.63 -8.89
C SER A 158 -4.91 -14.79 -9.59
N GLY A 159 -5.84 -15.47 -8.91
CA GLY A 159 -6.69 -16.51 -9.49
C GLY A 159 -6.19 -17.95 -9.33
N MET A 160 -5.08 -18.17 -8.61
CA MET A 160 -4.60 -19.53 -8.34
C MET A 160 -5.48 -20.25 -7.31
N ARG A 161 -5.48 -21.59 -7.35
CA ARG A 161 -6.18 -22.41 -6.37
C ARG A 161 -5.44 -22.40 -5.03
N ARG A 162 -6.17 -22.19 -3.94
CA ARG A 162 -5.68 -22.34 -2.56
C ARG A 162 -5.21 -23.77 -2.30
N LYS A 163 -4.09 -23.93 -1.60
CA LYS A 163 -3.52 -25.24 -1.22
C LYS A 163 -3.79 -25.59 0.24
N ARG A 164 -3.81 -24.59 1.13
CA ARG A 164 -4.08 -24.76 2.56
C ARG A 164 -5.58 -24.79 2.90
N GLU A 165 -5.87 -25.21 4.12
CA GLU A 165 -7.17 -25.00 4.74
C GLU A 165 -7.40 -23.48 4.93
N LEU A 166 -8.65 -23.01 4.81
CA LEU A 166 -8.90 -21.57 4.74
C LEU A 166 -8.67 -20.89 6.09
N LYS A 167 -9.13 -21.52 7.17
CA LYS A 167 -9.00 -20.98 8.51
C LYS A 167 -7.53 -20.91 8.91
N SER A 168 -6.74 -21.94 8.61
CA SER A 168 -5.29 -21.91 8.87
C SER A 168 -4.60 -20.80 8.08
N LEU A 169 -4.91 -20.61 6.79
CA LEU A 169 -4.33 -19.53 6.00
C LEU A 169 -4.66 -18.14 6.57
N ILE A 170 -5.91 -17.92 7.00
CA ILE A 170 -6.33 -16.66 7.61
C ILE A 170 -5.64 -16.44 8.95
N TYR A 171 -5.47 -17.50 9.74
CA TYR A 171 -4.77 -17.45 11.01
C TYR A 171 -3.31 -17.04 10.81
N ASP A 172 -2.57 -17.75 9.96
CA ASP A 172 -1.17 -17.45 9.65
C ASP A 172 -1.03 -16.02 9.09
N PHE A 173 -1.94 -15.59 8.20
CA PHE A 173 -1.94 -14.24 7.64
C PHE A 173 -2.14 -13.17 8.71
N TYR A 174 -3.05 -13.40 9.66
CA TYR A 174 -3.28 -12.45 10.75
C TYR A 174 -2.06 -12.30 11.66
N GLU A 175 -1.45 -13.41 12.05
CA GLU A 175 -0.23 -13.44 12.88
C GLU A 175 0.96 -12.79 12.15
N ASP A 176 1.13 -13.06 10.85
CA ASP A 176 2.20 -12.46 10.05
C ASP A 176 2.05 -10.93 9.93
N VAL A 177 0.82 -10.42 9.84
CA VAL A 177 0.55 -8.97 9.86
C VAL A 177 0.92 -8.35 11.20
N GLU A 178 0.50 -8.96 12.31
CA GLU A 178 0.82 -8.47 13.66
C GLU A 178 2.33 -8.43 13.89
N LYS A 179 2.99 -9.54 13.57
CA LYS A 179 4.44 -9.70 13.68
C LYS A 179 5.22 -8.67 12.86
N LEU A 180 4.78 -8.40 11.63
CA LEU A 180 5.41 -7.39 10.79
C LEU A 180 5.17 -5.97 11.32
N ALA A 181 3.96 -5.68 11.83
CA ALA A 181 3.66 -4.39 12.45
C ALA A 181 4.55 -4.14 13.69
N GLU A 182 4.74 -5.15 14.53
CA GLU A 182 5.66 -5.07 15.68
C GLU A 182 7.12 -4.88 15.27
N PHE A 183 7.55 -5.55 14.19
CA PHE A 183 8.90 -5.38 13.67
C PHE A 183 9.16 -3.93 13.29
N VAL A 184 8.26 -3.32 12.51
CA VAL A 184 8.41 -1.93 12.04
C VAL A 184 8.32 -0.91 13.17
N ASP A 185 7.48 -1.16 14.18
CA ASP A 185 7.40 -0.33 15.40
C ASP A 185 8.75 -0.23 16.12
N ARG A 186 9.50 -1.33 16.16
CA ARG A 186 10.80 -1.42 16.84
C ARG A 186 11.99 -1.04 15.95
N MET A 187 11.76 -0.69 14.68
CA MET A 187 12.85 -0.32 13.77
C MET A 187 13.45 1.04 14.14
N GLU A 188 14.78 1.08 14.29
CA GLU A 188 15.54 2.32 14.33
C GLU A 188 15.93 2.74 12.90
N VAL A 189 15.89 4.06 12.62
CA VAL A 189 16.17 4.68 11.32
C VAL A 189 17.08 5.88 11.45
#